data_AF-A0A329UV95-F1
#
_entry.id   AF-A0A329UV95-F1
#
_cell.length_a   1.000
_cell.length_b   1.000
_cell.length_c   1.000
_cell.angle_alpha   90.00
_cell.angle_beta   90.00
_cell.angle_gamma   90.00
#
_symmetry.space_group_name_H-M   'P 1'
#
loop_
_entity.id
_entity.type
_entity.pdbx_description
1 polymer ?
#
loop_
_entity_poly.entity_id
_entity_poly.type
_entity_poly.pdbx_seq_one_letter_code
_entity_poly.pdbx_strand_id
1 'polypeptide(L)' 'MSNNPIVLKSNRLSDECIGTVRLTPEAEKVVRRLRAKTSLPIRQIVSEIIVQAENLIDIEGPDDDAED' A
#
# COMPACT_ATOMS: atom_id res chain seq x y z
N MET A 1 10.73 19.26 2.37
CA MET A 1 10.91 17.82 2.09
C MET A 1 9.66 17.39 1.33
N SER A 2 9.80 16.93 0.09
CA SER A 2 8.66 16.46 -0.70
C SER A 2 8.19 15.13 -0.13
N ASN A 3 7.24 15.18 0.81
CA ASN A 3 6.48 14.00 1.18
C ASN A 3 5.62 13.67 -0.03
N ASN A 4 6.03 12.68 -0.83
CA ASN A 4 5.15 12.10 -1.83
C ASN A 4 4.15 11.24 -1.06
N PRO A 5 2.87 11.66 -0.92
CA PRO A 5 1.90 10.91 -0.14
C PRO A 5 1.64 9.56 -0.80
N ILE A 6 1.38 8.53 0.02
CA ILE A 6 0.88 7.27 -0.49
C ILE A 6 -0.62 7.44 -0.65
N VAL A 7 -1.09 7.61 -1.89
CA VAL A 7 -2.51 7.83 -2.15
C VAL A 7 -3.20 6.49 -2.40
N LEU A 8 -4.21 6.17 -1.58
CA LEU A 8 -5.10 5.03 -1.79
C LEU A 8 -6.45 5.52 -2.30
N LYS A 9 -6.88 5.00 -3.45
CA LYS A 9 -8.21 5.24 -4.00
C LYS A 9 -9.18 4.22 -3.43
N SER A 10 -10.14 4.69 -2.64
CA SER A 10 -11.16 3.84 -2.05
C SER A 10 -12.22 3.49 -3.09
N ASN A 11 -12.27 2.23 -3.52
CA ASN A 11 -13.40 1.67 -4.25
C ASN A 11 -14.15 0.74 -3.30
N ARG A 12 -15.46 0.94 -3.11
CA ARG A 12 -16.32 0.05 -2.30
C ARG A 12 -16.43 -1.34 -2.95
N LEU A 13 -15.44 -2.19 -2.73
CA LEU A 13 -15.47 -3.60 -3.14
C LEU A 13 -15.10 -4.50 -1.95
N SER A 14 -16.17 -5.06 -1.34
CA SER A 14 -16.24 -6.24 -0.46
C SER A 14 -15.24 -6.40 0.69
N ASP A 15 -15.81 -6.57 1.90
CA ASP A 15 -15.15 -6.73 3.21
C ASP A 15 -14.43 -8.07 3.45
N GLU A 16 -14.24 -8.91 2.43
CA GLU A 16 -13.58 -10.20 2.61
C GLU A 16 -12.09 -10.10 2.28
N CYS A 17 -11.28 -9.79 3.30
CA CYS A 17 -9.89 -10.20 3.31
C CYS A 17 -9.63 -11.20 4.43
N ILE A 18 -9.97 -12.48 4.18
CA ILE A 18 -9.58 -13.60 5.05
C ILE A 18 -8.66 -14.51 4.24
N GLY A 19 -7.35 -14.32 4.41
CA GLY A 19 -6.32 -15.22 3.88
C GLY A 19 -5.77 -14.78 2.51
N THR A 20 -4.47 -14.47 2.51
CA THR A 20 -3.60 -14.21 1.35
C THR A 20 -3.96 -13.00 0.48
N VAL A 21 -3.22 -11.90 0.66
CA VAL A 21 -3.21 -10.74 -0.25
C VAL A 21 -2.35 -11.05 -1.48
N ARG A 22 -2.90 -10.86 -2.69
CA ARG A 22 -2.15 -11.01 -3.95
C ARG A 22 -1.61 -9.65 -4.39
N LEU A 23 -0.29 -9.56 -4.55
CA LEU A 23 0.36 -8.37 -5.08
C LEU A 23 0.12 -8.27 -6.60
N THR A 24 -0.04 -7.04 -7.10
CA THR A 24 0.05 -6.78 -8.54
C THR A 24 1.47 -7.02 -9.05
N PRO A 25 1.68 -7.29 -10.35
CA PRO A 25 3.02 -7.46 -10.92
C PRO A 25 3.95 -6.27 -10.64
N GLU A 26 3.41 -5.05 -10.64
CA GLU A 26 4.13 -3.82 -10.31
C GLU A 26 4.60 -3.82 -8.86
N ALA A 27 3.70 -4.15 -7.91
CA ALA A 27 4.01 -4.22 -6.49
C ALA A 27 5.05 -5.32 -6.21
N GLU A 28 4.93 -6.49 -6.84
CA GLU A 28 5.89 -7.58 -6.70
C GLU A 28 7.30 -7.16 -7.15
N LYS A 29 7.43 -6.43 -8.27
CA LYS A 29 8.72 -5.89 -8.73
C LYS A 29 9.36 -4.97 -7.70
N VAL A 30 8.57 -4.11 -7.05
CA VAL A 30 9.06 -3.21 -5.99
C VAL A 30 9.59 -4.02 -4.81
N VAL A 31 8.79 -4.96 -4.31
CA VAL A 31 9.14 -5.79 -3.15
C VAL A 31 10.37 -6.66 -3.43
N ARG A 32 10.50 -7.22 -4.64
CA ARG A 32 11.70 -7.97 -5.06
C ARG A 32 12.97 -7.12 -5.06
N ARG A 33 12.90 -5.85 -5.50
CA ARG A 33 14.04 -4.92 -5.44
C ARG A 33 14.42 -4.60 -4.00
N LEU A 34 13.44 -4.41 -3.11
CA LEU A 34 13.69 -4.18 -1.69
C LEU A 34 14.33 -5.40 -1.02
N ARG A 35 13.86 -6.60 -1.34
CA ARG A 35 14.49 -7.86 -0.89
C ARG A 35 15.94 -7.96 -1.34
N ALA A 36 16.25 -7.63 -2.58
CA ALA A 36 17.63 -7.67 -3.09
C ALA A 36 18.58 -6.73 -2.33
N LYS A 37 18.08 -5.63 -1.76
CA LYS A 37 18.87 -4.65 -0.99
C LYS A 37 19.00 -4.99 0.49
N THR A 38 17.99 -5.65 1.07
CA THR A 38 17.87 -5.85 2.52
C THR A 38 18.09 -7.30 2.95
N SER A 39 18.00 -8.25 2.01
CA SER A 39 17.96 -9.70 2.28
C SER A 39 16.81 -10.16 3.18
N LEU A 40 15.83 -9.30 3.46
CA LEU A 40 14.68 -9.64 4.30
C LEU A 40 13.64 -10.48 3.53
N PRO A 41 12.88 -11.34 4.23
CA PRO A 41 11.73 -12.02 3.64
C PRO A 41 10.70 -11.03 3.10
N ILE A 42 10.08 -11.37 1.95
CA ILE A 42 9.03 -10.54 1.33
C ILE A 42 7.92 -10.17 2.33
N ARG A 43 7.48 -11.15 3.14
CA ARG A 43 6.48 -10.93 4.19
C ARG A 43 6.89 -9.83 5.16
N GLN A 44 8.12 -9.86 5.64
CA GLN A 44 8.62 -8.87 6.59
C GLN A 44 8.68 -7.48 5.96
N ILE A 45 9.18 -7.38 4.73
CA ILE A 45 9.23 -6.11 3.99
C ILE A 45 7.83 -5.51 3.84
N VAL A 46 6.86 -6.30 3.39
CA VAL A 46 5.48 -5.82 3.19
C VAL A 46 4.85 -5.42 4.51
N SER A 47 5.01 -6.23 5.57
CA SER A 47 4.47 -5.91 6.89
C SER A 47 5.06 -4.63 7.48
N GLU A 48 6.40 -4.47 7.42
CA GLU A 48 7.06 -3.27 7.95
C GLU A 48 6.66 -2.01 7.19
N ILE A 49 6.53 -2.10 5.86
CA ILE A 49 6.06 -0.98 5.04
C ILE A 49 4.65 -0.59 5.43
N ILE A 50 3.72 -1.54 5.55
CA ILE A 50 2.33 -1.24 5.90
C ILE A 50 2.24 -0.54 7.26
N VAL A 51 2.95 -1.06 8.27
CA VAL A 51 2.97 -0.47 9.62
C VAL A 51 3.56 0.94 9.63
N GLN A 52 4.62 1.19 8.86
CA GLN A 52 5.24 2.52 8.80
C GLN A 52 4.45 3.51 7.93
N ALA A 53 3.79 3.00 6.89
CA ALA A 53 3.07 3.79 5.91
C ALA A 53 1.70 4.28 6.42
N GLU A 54 1.10 3.65 7.42
CA GLU A 54 -0.26 3.99 7.92
C GLU A 54 -0.46 5.50 8.09
N ASN A 55 0.47 6.18 8.77
CA ASN A 55 0.37 7.62 9.03
C ASN A 55 0.74 8.52 7.83
N LEU A 56 1.11 7.93 6.69
CA LEU A 56 1.54 8.60 5.46
C LEU A 56 0.58 8.32 4.29
N ILE A 57 -0.53 7.63 4.56
CA ILE A 57 -1.53 7.26 3.57
C ILE A 57 -2.66 8.30 3.58
N ASP A 58 -2.86 8.93 2.44
CA ASP A 58 -4.06 9.72 2.17
C ASP A 58 -5.07 8.81 1.45
N ILE A 59 -6.30 8.78 1.95
CA ILE A 59 -7.38 7.98 1.37
C ILE A 59 -8.31 8.93 0.63
N GLU A 60 -8.35 8.81 -0.70
CA GLU A 60 -9.30 9.55 -1.54
C GLU A 60 -10.57 8.69 -1.74
N GLY A 61 -11.71 9.20 -1.27
CA GLY A 61 -13.01 8.57 -1.43
C GLY A 61 -13.84 9.18 -2.57
N PRO A 62 -14.89 8.47 -3.05
CA PRO A 62 -15.81 9.02 -4.05
C PRO A 62 -16.65 10.21 -3.56
N ASP A 63 -16.61 10.51 -2.26
CA ASP A 63 -17.35 11.60 -1.61
C ASP A 63 -16.47 12.85 -1.36
N ASP A 64 -15.16 12.81 -1.66
CA ASP A 64 -14.24 13.95 -1.47
C ASP A 64 -14.32 15.01 -2.59
N ASP A 65 -15.09 14.74 -3.66
CA ASP A 65 -15.34 15.67 -4.77
C ASP A 65 -16.60 16.54 -4.55
N ALA A 66 -17.17 16.59 -3.33
CA ALA A 66 -18.47 17.21 -3.04
C ALA A 66 -18.43 18.55 -2.25
N GLU A 67 -17.30 19.26 -2.23
CA GLU A 67 -17.24 20.65 -1.74
C GLU A 67 -16.46 21.56 -2.71
N ASP A 68 -17.18 22.11 -3.70
CA ASP A 68 -17.11 23.54 -4.11
C ASP A 68 -18.43 23.97 -4.78
#